data_AF-A0A316QDA2-F1
#
_entry.id   AF-A0A316QDA2-F1
#
_cell.length_a   1.000
_cell.length_b   1.000
_cell.length_c   1.000
_cell.angle_alpha   90.00
_cell.angle_beta   90.00
_cell.angle_gamma   90.00
#
_symmetry.space_group_name_H-M   'P 1'
#
loop_
_entity.id
_entity.type
_entity.pdbx_description
1 polymer ?
#
loop_
_entity_poly.entity_id
_entity_poly.type
_entity_poly.pdbx_seq_one_letter_code
_entity_poly.pdbx_strand_id
1 'polypeptide(L)'
;MKRSWIRFLLIVLLLLLPIAATAAVGFLVPAQFEMTFLGEFDNKVERLQNTDGPKVILVGGSSVAFGVDAELLEQTLGMPVINFGLYATLGTKTMLDYSKSGINEGDIIVIAPEMNAQTFSLYFNAEAMWQAVDGHFSLLRYLDSGDIPAMLGGFWDFAASKLSYLRQGTVLDPEGIYNASSFDEYGFIRYNRTQDYNVMAGGYDAGMMLSFQTDMISEDFIDYVNDYVRYAEKKGAKVYLGFCPMNEAALDPQVTLETLEAFTDYLDEVFDCQILGNPNDYLYRSGYFFDSNFHTNSAGAVLHTRQLALDLASILGGEISVDIDVPEEPEIPEDPEEPEEYDYDENEVYFTYSVTDFGVYITGVSELGKTQATLTTPVAYDGKKVVAFSADTFADCGALLELFVTDNIGQIPDGTFRGAENLVKIHILAENPNDCTVNNVSMMARDGLPESARFYVPAASYTDYITNYFWGPYANYIVAE
;
A
#
# COMPACT_ATOMS: atom_id res chain seq x y z
N MET A 1 35.97 11.75 45.97
CA MET A 1 36.30 11.47 44.54
C MET A 1 35.94 10.06 44.12
N LYS A 2 36.60 8.98 44.57
CA LYS A 2 36.31 7.60 44.11
C LYS A 2 34.83 7.18 44.26
N ARG A 3 34.18 7.48 45.38
CA ARG A 3 32.74 7.19 45.59
C ARG A 3 31.81 8.00 44.68
N SER A 4 32.18 9.23 44.33
CA SER A 4 31.41 10.08 43.41
C SER A 4 31.52 9.58 41.97
N TRP A 5 32.71 9.13 41.57
CA TRP A 5 32.95 8.49 40.27
C TRP A 5 32.18 7.17 40.12
N ILE A 6 32.16 6.33 41.15
CA ILE A 6 31.37 5.08 41.13
C ILE A 6 29.87 5.39 41.00
N ARG A 7 29.34 6.37 41.74
CA ARG A 7 27.93 6.78 41.62
C ARG A 7 27.61 7.33 40.24
N PHE A 8 28.49 8.16 39.68
CA PHE A 8 28.34 8.67 38.32
C PHE A 8 28.29 7.52 37.29
N LEU A 9 29.22 6.57 37.36
CA LEU A 9 29.24 5.40 36.48
C LEU A 9 27.97 4.54 36.64
N LEU A 10 27.48 4.34 37.87
CA LEU A 10 26.24 3.61 38.10
C LEU A 10 25.01 4.32 37.51
N ILE A 11 24.94 5.66 37.61
CA ILE A 11 23.86 6.44 36.99
C ILE A 11 23.93 6.32 35.46
N VAL A 12 25.12 6.48 34.87
CA VAL A 12 25.31 6.31 33.42
C VAL A 12 24.90 4.90 32.97
N LEU A 13 25.33 3.86 33.69
CA LEU A 13 24.97 2.48 33.36
C LEU A 13 23.46 2.22 33.49
N LEU A 14 22.81 2.82 34.49
CA LEU A 14 21.37 2.70 34.69
C LEU A 14 20.57 3.44 33.62
N LEU A 15 21.10 4.54 33.07
CA LEU A 15 20.52 5.25 31.92
C LEU A 15 20.76 4.53 30.59
N LEU A 16 21.88 3.81 30.45
CA LEU A 16 22.19 3.01 29.27
C LEU A 16 21.44 1.68 29.23
N LEU A 17 20.97 1.18 30.39
CA LEU A 17 20.33 -0.12 30.47
C LEU A 17 19.04 -0.23 29.63
N PRO A 18 18.11 0.75 29.63
CA PRO A 18 16.96 0.74 28.72
C PRO A 18 17.38 0.72 27.25
N ILE A 19 18.38 1.54 26.87
CA ILE A 19 18.88 1.62 25.49
C ILE A 19 19.48 0.29 25.06
N ALA A 20 20.31 -0.31 25.92
CA ALA A 20 20.92 -1.62 25.67
C ALA A 20 19.86 -2.74 25.62
N ALA A 21 18.81 -2.66 26.44
CA ALA A 21 17.70 -3.61 26.40
C ALA A 21 16.90 -3.49 25.10
N THR A 22 16.54 -2.28 24.67
CA THR A 22 15.85 -2.06 23.38
C THR A 22 16.71 -2.51 22.21
N ALA A 23 18.01 -2.19 22.21
CA ALA A 23 18.95 -2.67 21.19
C ALA A 23 19.04 -4.20 21.16
N ALA A 24 19.13 -4.83 22.34
CA ALA A 24 19.14 -6.29 22.44
C ALA A 24 17.83 -6.91 21.91
N VAL A 25 16.69 -6.29 22.20
CA VAL A 25 15.40 -6.72 21.66
C VAL A 25 15.38 -6.62 20.13
N GLY A 26 15.70 -5.46 19.57
CA GLY A 26 15.65 -5.28 18.11
C GLY A 26 16.60 -6.22 17.36
N PHE A 27 17.84 -6.38 17.83
CA PHE A 27 18.87 -7.10 17.07
C PHE A 27 19.08 -8.58 17.47
N LEU A 28 18.73 -9.00 18.69
CA LEU A 28 19.06 -10.34 19.18
C LEU A 28 17.84 -11.26 19.35
N VAL A 29 16.63 -10.71 19.38
CA VAL A 29 15.41 -11.52 19.32
C VAL A 29 15.26 -12.07 17.89
N PRO A 30 14.80 -13.32 17.71
CA PRO A 30 14.48 -13.86 16.38
C PRO A 30 13.58 -12.91 15.60
N ALA A 31 13.70 -12.91 14.28
CA ALA A 31 12.84 -12.08 13.45
C ALA A 31 11.37 -12.40 13.72
N GLN A 32 10.54 -11.37 13.70
CA GLN A 32 9.10 -11.47 13.94
C GLN A 32 8.29 -11.09 12.70
N PHE A 33 8.92 -10.44 11.71
CA PHE A 33 8.23 -9.90 10.52
C PHE A 33 8.54 -10.66 9.22
N GLU A 34 9.35 -11.73 9.25
CA GLU A 34 9.75 -12.51 8.06
C GLU A 34 8.57 -13.10 7.26
N MET A 35 7.44 -13.42 7.92
CA MET A 35 6.27 -13.97 7.23
C MET A 35 5.29 -12.89 6.74
N THR A 36 5.50 -11.62 7.11
CA THR A 36 4.67 -10.51 6.64
C THR A 36 4.95 -10.19 5.18
N PHE A 37 4.08 -9.41 4.54
CA PHE A 37 4.35 -8.87 3.21
C PHE A 37 5.72 -8.18 3.07
N LEU A 38 6.18 -7.46 4.11
CA LEU A 38 7.50 -6.82 4.13
C LEU A 38 8.67 -7.80 4.19
N GLY A 39 8.42 -9.04 4.62
CA GLY A 39 9.40 -10.11 4.71
C GLY A 39 9.98 -10.52 3.35
N GLU A 40 9.32 -10.20 2.24
CA GLU A 40 9.82 -10.46 0.89
C GLU A 40 10.95 -9.50 0.45
N PHE A 41 11.22 -8.45 1.21
CA PHE A 41 12.18 -7.41 0.82
C PHE A 41 13.60 -7.95 0.60
N ASP A 42 14.07 -8.87 1.44
CA ASP A 42 15.42 -9.42 1.32
C ASP A 42 15.56 -10.33 0.10
N ASN A 43 14.56 -11.18 -0.18
CA ASN A 43 14.50 -12.03 -1.37
C ASN A 43 14.59 -11.19 -2.66
N LYS A 44 13.89 -10.05 -2.72
CA LYS A 44 13.96 -9.12 -3.86
C LYS A 44 15.36 -8.53 -4.03
N VAL A 45 16.01 -8.12 -2.94
CA VAL A 45 17.39 -7.61 -2.98
C VAL A 45 18.38 -8.71 -3.36
N GLU A 46 18.21 -9.92 -2.85
CA GLU A 46 19.06 -11.07 -3.18
C GLU A 46 18.94 -11.42 -4.67
N ARG A 47 17.71 -11.51 -5.20
CA ARG A 47 17.47 -11.78 -6.62
C ARG A 47 18.13 -10.73 -7.51
N LEU A 48 17.99 -9.44 -7.16
CA LEU A 48 18.64 -8.35 -7.88
C LEU A 48 20.18 -8.49 -7.90
N GLN A 49 20.79 -8.84 -6.76
CA GLN A 49 22.25 -8.94 -6.62
C GLN A 49 22.83 -10.20 -7.27
N ASN A 50 22.06 -11.29 -7.31
CA ASN A 50 22.50 -12.58 -7.82
C ASN A 50 22.15 -12.80 -9.30
N THR A 51 21.47 -11.86 -9.96
CA THR A 51 21.18 -11.94 -11.39
C THR A 51 22.32 -11.35 -12.22
N ASP A 52 23.03 -12.22 -12.94
CA ASP A 52 24.13 -11.86 -13.82
C ASP A 52 23.67 -11.28 -15.16
N GLY A 53 24.49 -10.39 -15.72
CA GLY A 53 24.28 -9.80 -17.04
C GLY A 53 23.26 -8.66 -17.08
N PRO A 54 23.01 -8.09 -18.28
CA PRO A 54 22.00 -7.06 -18.49
C PRO A 54 20.60 -7.57 -18.13
N LYS A 55 19.88 -6.82 -17.30
CA LYS A 55 18.52 -7.17 -16.86
C LYS A 55 17.57 -5.97 -16.81
N VAL A 56 16.27 -6.24 -16.88
CA VAL A 56 15.23 -5.25 -16.62
C VAL A 56 14.95 -5.21 -15.12
N ILE A 57 15.00 -4.02 -14.52
CA ILE A 57 14.72 -3.79 -13.10
C ILE A 57 13.48 -2.91 -13.00
N LEU A 58 12.40 -3.46 -12.45
CA LEU A 58 11.12 -2.76 -12.30
C LEU A 58 11.02 -2.21 -10.88
N VAL A 59 11.01 -0.90 -10.72
CA VAL A 59 11.01 -0.22 -9.42
C VAL A 59 9.64 0.45 -9.22
N GLY A 60 8.94 0.10 -8.14
CA GLY A 60 7.64 0.68 -7.80
C GLY A 60 7.17 0.22 -6.43
N GLY A 61 5.92 0.51 -6.08
CA GLY A 61 5.30 -0.03 -4.88
C GLY A 61 4.72 -1.44 -5.10
N SER A 62 3.58 -1.69 -4.48
CA SER A 62 2.86 -2.97 -4.56
C SER A 62 2.25 -3.22 -5.94
N SER A 63 1.96 -2.17 -6.70
CA SER A 63 1.48 -2.29 -8.08
C SER A 63 2.41 -3.11 -8.97
N VAL A 64 3.73 -3.03 -8.77
CA VAL A 64 4.70 -3.87 -9.49
C VAL A 64 4.67 -5.31 -8.97
N ALA A 65 4.57 -5.51 -7.64
CA ALA A 65 4.47 -6.84 -7.03
C ALA A 65 3.23 -7.63 -7.47
N PHE A 66 2.09 -6.94 -7.60
CA PHE A 66 0.82 -7.51 -8.07
C PHE A 66 0.69 -7.53 -9.59
N GLY A 67 1.26 -6.53 -10.27
CA GLY A 67 1.00 -6.23 -11.68
C GLY A 67 1.92 -6.91 -12.68
N VAL A 68 3.16 -7.25 -12.29
CA VAL A 68 4.14 -7.72 -13.26
C VAL A 68 4.55 -9.16 -13.00
N ASP A 69 4.05 -10.06 -13.85
CA ASP A 69 4.53 -11.43 -13.97
C ASP A 69 5.93 -11.40 -14.62
N ALA A 70 6.95 -11.29 -13.78
CA ALA A 70 8.33 -11.14 -14.23
C ALA A 70 8.86 -12.38 -14.96
N GLU A 71 8.32 -13.57 -14.66
CA GLU A 71 8.65 -14.78 -15.42
C GLU A 71 8.12 -14.68 -16.86
N LEU A 72 6.84 -14.31 -17.02
CA LEU A 72 6.22 -14.11 -18.33
C LEU A 72 6.94 -13.01 -19.13
N LEU A 73 7.30 -11.91 -18.47
CA LEU A 73 8.02 -10.80 -19.12
C LEU A 73 9.43 -11.23 -19.56
N GLU A 74 10.16 -11.96 -18.71
CA GLU A 74 11.50 -12.49 -19.02
C GLU A 74 11.46 -13.43 -20.22
N GLN A 75 10.49 -14.35 -20.27
CA GLN A 75 10.29 -15.25 -21.40
C GLN A 75 9.99 -14.50 -22.70
N THR A 76 9.21 -13.41 -22.61
CA THR A 76 8.81 -12.60 -23.76
C THR A 76 9.97 -11.78 -24.32
N LEU A 77 10.78 -11.16 -23.44
CA LEU A 77 11.88 -10.29 -23.85
C LEU A 77 13.18 -11.06 -24.13
N GLY A 78 13.31 -12.29 -23.62
CA GLY A 78 14.56 -13.04 -23.65
C GLY A 78 15.68 -12.37 -22.83
N MET A 79 15.31 -11.58 -21.83
CA MET A 79 16.20 -10.80 -20.97
C MET A 79 15.73 -10.96 -19.52
N PRO A 80 16.64 -11.19 -18.55
CA PRO A 80 16.25 -11.35 -17.15
C PRO A 80 15.43 -10.18 -16.62
N VAL A 81 14.42 -10.47 -15.81
CA VAL A 81 13.53 -9.45 -15.21
C VAL A 81 13.55 -9.56 -13.69
N ILE A 82 13.70 -8.40 -13.04
CA ILE A 82 13.64 -8.24 -11.59
C ILE A 82 12.39 -7.45 -11.23
N ASN A 83 11.42 -8.11 -10.61
CA ASN A 83 10.30 -7.46 -9.93
C ASN A 83 10.81 -6.84 -8.62
N PHE A 84 11.21 -5.58 -8.69
CA PHE A 84 11.75 -4.81 -7.57
C PHE A 84 10.73 -3.80 -7.00
N GLY A 85 9.45 -4.18 -7.01
CA GLY A 85 8.41 -3.49 -6.26
C GLY A 85 7.94 -4.32 -5.07
N LEU A 86 7.48 -3.67 -4.01
CA LEU A 86 6.98 -4.35 -2.82
C LEU A 86 5.82 -3.64 -2.16
N TYR A 87 6.07 -2.67 -1.28
CA TYR A 87 5.03 -2.05 -0.48
C TYR A 87 5.19 -0.52 -0.52
N ALA A 88 4.14 0.19 -0.92
CA ALA A 88 4.13 1.66 -1.00
C ALA A 88 4.47 2.34 0.35
N THR A 89 4.24 1.67 1.49
CA THR A 89 4.65 2.17 2.82
C THR A 89 6.18 2.20 3.01
N LEU A 90 6.97 1.46 2.23
CA LEU A 90 8.44 1.66 2.22
C LEU A 90 8.82 2.97 1.53
N GLY A 91 8.01 3.40 0.55
CA GLY A 91 8.26 4.56 -0.29
C GLY A 91 9.13 4.23 -1.51
N THR A 92 8.86 4.91 -2.62
CA THR A 92 9.60 4.76 -3.88
C THR A 92 11.10 5.06 -3.69
N LYS A 93 11.43 6.03 -2.82
CA LYS A 93 12.81 6.35 -2.44
C LYS A 93 13.58 5.12 -1.97
N THR A 94 13.00 4.31 -1.08
CA THR A 94 13.66 3.09 -0.58
C THR A 94 13.92 2.09 -1.70
N MET A 95 12.95 1.88 -2.60
CA MET A 95 13.14 0.96 -3.72
C MET A 95 14.23 1.47 -4.69
N LEU A 96 14.33 2.78 -4.90
CA LEU A 96 15.43 3.39 -5.67
C LEU A 96 16.79 3.29 -4.97
N ASP A 97 16.86 3.46 -3.65
CA ASP A 97 18.12 3.35 -2.92
C ASP A 97 18.69 1.93 -2.96
N TYR A 98 17.84 0.92 -2.73
CA TYR A 98 18.27 -0.47 -2.67
C TYR A 98 18.52 -1.07 -4.05
N SER A 99 17.86 -0.57 -5.11
CA SER A 99 18.14 -1.03 -6.48
C SER A 99 19.60 -0.75 -6.88
N LYS A 100 20.22 0.33 -6.37
CA LYS A 100 21.64 0.68 -6.61
C LYS A 100 22.61 -0.46 -6.27
N SER A 101 22.20 -1.40 -5.42
CA SER A 101 23.02 -2.53 -5.00
C SER A 101 23.30 -3.55 -6.11
N GLY A 102 22.50 -3.59 -7.18
CA GLY A 102 22.65 -4.55 -8.29
C GLY A 102 22.59 -3.96 -9.70
N ILE A 103 22.65 -2.63 -9.85
CA ILE A 103 22.71 -1.97 -11.18
C ILE A 103 24.06 -2.24 -11.85
N ASN A 104 24.00 -2.79 -13.05
CA ASN A 104 25.12 -3.15 -13.92
C ASN A 104 25.01 -2.48 -15.29
N GLU A 105 26.09 -2.55 -16.06
CA GLU A 105 26.13 -2.08 -17.45
C GLU A 105 25.13 -2.85 -18.31
N GLY A 106 24.33 -2.13 -19.10
CA GLY A 106 23.31 -2.70 -19.97
C GLY A 106 21.95 -2.92 -19.32
N ASP A 107 21.81 -2.68 -18.01
CA ASP A 107 20.50 -2.80 -17.34
C ASP A 107 19.51 -1.75 -17.87
N ILE A 108 18.23 -2.11 -17.85
CA ILE A 108 17.10 -1.21 -18.12
C ILE A 108 16.31 -1.08 -16.83
N ILE A 109 16.20 0.12 -16.31
CA ILE A 109 15.43 0.41 -15.10
C ILE A 109 14.14 1.10 -15.52
N VAL A 110 13.01 0.58 -15.06
CA VAL A 110 11.69 1.23 -15.23
C VAL A 110 11.19 1.62 -13.85
N ILE A 111 11.08 2.92 -13.61
CA ILE A 111 10.50 3.48 -12.38
C ILE A 111 9.00 3.66 -12.66
N ALA A 112 8.14 2.91 -11.98
CA ALA A 112 6.69 2.92 -12.15
C ALA A 112 6.01 3.07 -10.77
N PRO A 113 6.03 4.29 -10.18
CA PRO A 113 5.33 4.55 -8.92
C PRO A 113 3.81 4.48 -9.12
N GLU A 114 3.06 4.13 -8.07
CA GLU A 114 1.60 4.28 -8.11
C GLU A 114 1.21 5.75 -8.39
N MET A 115 0.07 5.97 -9.04
CA MET A 115 -0.37 7.31 -9.48
C MET A 115 -1.02 8.12 -8.34
N ASN A 116 -0.23 8.40 -7.30
CA ASN A 116 -0.62 9.20 -6.13
C ASN A 116 0.56 10.01 -5.57
N ALA A 117 0.27 11.01 -4.73
CA ALA A 117 1.28 11.94 -4.22
C ALA A 117 2.36 11.28 -3.34
N GLN A 118 2.03 10.23 -2.58
CA GLN A 118 2.99 9.60 -1.67
C GLN A 118 4.13 8.93 -2.43
N THR A 119 3.80 8.19 -3.48
CA THR A 119 4.76 7.41 -4.28
C THR A 119 5.56 8.30 -5.23
N PHE A 120 5.11 9.52 -5.49
CA PHE A 120 5.83 10.60 -6.17
C PHE A 120 6.50 11.59 -5.19
N SER A 121 6.88 11.12 -4.00
CA SER A 121 7.56 11.92 -2.97
C SER A 121 8.74 11.17 -2.34
N LEU A 122 9.50 11.86 -1.48
CA LEU A 122 10.53 11.26 -0.62
C LEU A 122 9.96 10.62 0.67
N TYR A 123 8.69 10.23 0.66
CA TYR A 123 8.08 9.49 1.77
C TYR A 123 8.95 8.28 2.16
N PHE A 124 9.12 8.11 3.47
CA PHE A 124 9.93 7.05 4.06
C PHE A 124 9.35 6.65 5.42
N ASN A 125 9.02 5.36 5.58
CA ASN A 125 8.57 4.82 6.85
C ASN A 125 9.67 3.99 7.52
N ALA A 126 10.27 4.57 8.57
CA ALA A 126 11.35 3.94 9.31
C ALA A 126 10.93 2.64 10.02
N GLU A 127 9.70 2.56 10.54
CA GLU A 127 9.21 1.35 11.20
C GLU A 127 9.06 0.22 10.19
N ALA A 128 8.40 0.48 9.05
CA ALA A 128 8.26 -0.50 7.98
C ALA A 128 9.63 -0.94 7.43
N MET A 129 10.58 -0.01 7.28
CA MET A 129 11.95 -0.34 6.87
C MET A 129 12.65 -1.26 7.89
N TRP A 130 12.48 -1.04 9.19
CA TRP A 130 13.01 -1.96 10.22
C TRP A 130 12.37 -3.33 10.16
N GLN A 131 11.06 -3.41 9.94
CA GLN A 131 10.33 -4.67 9.78
C GLN A 131 10.83 -5.43 8.54
N ALA A 132 11.04 -4.73 7.42
CA ALA A 132 11.55 -5.30 6.16
C ALA A 132 12.97 -5.87 6.23
N VAL A 133 13.81 -5.38 7.16
CA VAL A 133 15.18 -5.90 7.38
C VAL A 133 15.33 -6.70 8.66
N ASP A 134 14.22 -7.07 9.31
CA ASP A 134 14.25 -7.85 10.53
C ASP A 134 14.85 -9.23 10.25
N GLY A 135 15.98 -9.55 10.88
CA GLY A 135 16.77 -10.75 10.58
C GLY A 135 17.84 -10.55 9.49
N HIS A 136 17.67 -9.53 8.63
CA HIS A 136 18.52 -9.28 7.45
C HIS A 136 19.32 -7.97 7.55
N PHE A 137 19.82 -7.64 8.75
CA PHE A 137 20.50 -6.36 9.05
C PHE A 137 21.73 -6.02 8.18
N SER A 138 22.28 -6.98 7.44
CA SER A 138 23.33 -6.69 6.45
C SER A 138 22.85 -5.74 5.34
N LEU A 139 21.54 -5.66 5.12
CA LEU A 139 20.89 -4.76 4.16
C LEU A 139 21.00 -3.29 4.55
N LEU A 140 21.19 -2.98 5.84
CA LEU A 140 21.38 -1.60 6.34
C LEU A 140 22.57 -0.87 5.70
N ARG A 141 23.51 -1.59 5.08
CA ARG A 141 24.64 -0.99 4.35
C ARG A 141 24.23 -0.25 3.07
N TYR A 142 23.02 -0.51 2.56
CA TYR A 142 22.47 0.13 1.36
C TYR A 142 21.50 1.28 1.68
N LEU A 143 21.15 1.45 2.96
CA LEU A 143 20.33 2.56 3.41
C LEU A 143 21.00 3.90 3.08
N ASP A 144 20.22 4.85 2.57
CA ASP A 144 20.71 6.20 2.39
C ASP A 144 21.05 6.87 3.73
N SER A 145 22.14 7.63 3.73
CA SER A 145 22.63 8.26 4.96
C SER A 145 21.67 9.32 5.52
N GLY A 146 20.81 9.90 4.69
CA GLY A 146 19.76 10.84 5.09
C GLY A 146 18.66 10.19 5.93
N ASP A 147 18.45 8.87 5.81
CA ASP A 147 17.39 8.14 6.52
C ASP A 147 17.83 7.62 7.88
N ILE A 148 19.14 7.63 8.19
CA ILE A 148 19.69 7.15 9.47
C ILE A 148 19.00 7.79 10.69
N PRO A 149 18.75 9.12 10.75
CA PRO A 149 18.04 9.72 11.87
C PRO A 149 16.62 9.19 12.04
N ALA A 150 15.89 9.00 10.94
CA ALA A 150 14.54 8.42 10.95
C ALA A 150 14.58 6.97 11.43
N MET A 151 15.53 6.17 10.95
CA MET A 151 15.76 4.79 11.42
C MET A 151 16.08 4.75 12.91
N LEU A 152 16.93 5.62 13.45
CA LEU A 152 17.19 5.67 14.89
C LEU A 152 15.94 6.00 15.71
N GLY A 153 15.05 6.84 15.17
CA GLY A 153 13.74 7.15 15.77
C GLY A 153 12.80 5.94 15.76
N GLY A 154 12.58 5.36 14.59
CA GLY A 154 11.66 4.22 14.39
C GLY A 154 12.11 2.91 15.03
N PHE A 155 13.40 2.80 15.42
CA PHE A 155 13.91 1.60 16.08
C PHE A 155 13.22 1.31 17.42
N TRP A 156 12.77 2.35 18.13
CA TRP A 156 12.07 2.18 19.40
C TRP A 156 10.73 1.45 19.21
N ASP A 157 9.95 1.89 18.23
CA ASP A 157 8.63 1.34 17.93
C ASP A 157 8.77 -0.09 17.39
N PHE A 158 9.69 -0.30 16.44
CA PHE A 158 10.03 -1.63 15.95
C PHE A 158 10.40 -2.61 17.08
N ALA A 159 11.32 -2.22 17.98
CA ALA A 159 11.73 -3.08 19.07
C ALA A 159 10.60 -3.32 20.09
N ALA A 160 9.75 -2.32 20.34
CA ALA A 160 8.59 -2.46 21.20
C ALA A 160 7.57 -3.46 20.61
N SER A 161 7.27 -3.33 19.31
CA SER A 161 6.41 -4.25 18.54
C SER A 161 6.98 -5.67 18.59
N LYS A 162 8.27 -5.84 18.28
CA LYS A 162 8.97 -7.14 18.32
C LYS A 162 8.90 -7.81 19.69
N LEU A 163 9.07 -7.04 20.78
CA LEU A 163 8.95 -7.56 22.14
C LEU A 163 7.51 -7.95 22.50
N SER A 164 6.53 -7.21 21.98
CA SER A 164 5.11 -7.52 22.17
C SER A 164 4.77 -8.88 21.58
N TYR A 165 5.13 -9.11 20.30
CA TYR A 165 4.89 -10.38 19.62
C TYR A 165 5.62 -11.56 20.29
N LEU A 166 6.89 -11.36 20.67
CA LEU A 166 7.65 -12.38 21.40
C LEU A 166 6.95 -12.80 22.71
N ARG A 167 6.36 -11.86 23.46
CA ARG A 167 5.65 -12.16 24.71
C ARG A 167 4.37 -12.95 24.50
N GLN A 168 3.72 -12.77 23.35
CA GLN A 168 2.52 -13.49 22.97
C GLN A 168 2.84 -14.89 22.42
N GLY A 169 4.11 -15.16 22.10
CA GLY A 169 4.57 -16.45 21.58
C GLY A 169 4.21 -16.66 20.11
N THR A 170 3.85 -15.58 19.41
CA THR A 170 3.42 -15.56 18.02
C THR A 170 4.52 -14.96 17.15
N VAL A 171 5.00 -15.69 16.16
CA VAL A 171 5.62 -15.05 14.98
C VAL A 171 4.47 -14.45 14.19
N LEU A 172 4.66 -13.24 13.67
CA LEU A 172 3.61 -12.63 12.91
C LEU A 172 3.49 -13.30 11.53
N ASP A 173 2.40 -14.00 11.30
CA ASP A 173 2.09 -14.76 10.08
C ASP A 173 0.66 -14.44 9.64
N PRO A 174 0.45 -13.34 8.89
CA PRO A 174 -0.88 -12.91 8.49
C PRO A 174 -1.50 -13.90 7.49
N GLU A 175 -2.78 -14.21 7.64
CA GLU A 175 -3.50 -15.00 6.64
C GLU A 175 -3.77 -14.18 5.35
N GLY A 176 -3.81 -14.86 4.20
CA GLY A 176 -4.20 -14.26 2.93
C GLY A 176 -3.03 -13.81 2.04
N ILE A 177 -3.35 -12.98 1.05
CA ILE A 177 -2.43 -12.61 -0.04
C ILE A 177 -1.25 -11.72 0.40
N TYR A 178 -1.39 -10.99 1.51
CA TYR A 178 -0.35 -10.09 2.04
C TYR A 178 0.62 -10.78 3.00
N ASN A 179 1.21 -11.87 2.52
CA ASN A 179 2.15 -12.73 3.25
C ASN A 179 3.41 -12.95 2.41
N ALA A 180 4.58 -13.16 3.03
CA ALA A 180 5.82 -13.45 2.29
C ALA A 180 5.69 -14.72 1.43
N SER A 181 4.92 -15.72 1.88
CA SER A 181 4.68 -16.97 1.14
C SER A 181 3.80 -16.81 -0.11
N SER A 182 3.23 -15.63 -0.33
CA SER A 182 2.43 -15.31 -1.51
C SER A 182 3.26 -15.09 -2.77
N PHE A 183 4.54 -14.77 -2.60
CA PHE A 183 5.48 -14.47 -3.67
C PHE A 183 6.07 -15.75 -4.26
N ASP A 184 6.23 -15.78 -5.58
CA ASP A 184 7.04 -16.78 -6.26
C ASP A 184 8.52 -16.40 -6.28
N GLU A 185 9.34 -17.27 -6.87
CA GLU A 185 10.80 -17.06 -6.97
C GLU A 185 11.19 -15.84 -7.82
N TYR A 186 10.25 -15.28 -8.60
CA TYR A 186 10.42 -14.06 -9.39
C TYR A 186 10.01 -12.79 -8.63
N GLY A 187 9.51 -12.93 -7.40
CA GLY A 187 9.00 -11.85 -6.57
C GLY A 187 7.63 -11.34 -7.05
N PHE A 188 6.88 -12.15 -7.79
CA PHE A 188 5.51 -11.88 -8.22
C PHE A 188 4.51 -12.62 -7.33
N ILE A 189 3.36 -12.00 -7.07
CA ILE A 189 2.33 -12.59 -6.19
C ILE A 189 1.54 -13.66 -6.96
N ARG A 190 1.74 -14.93 -6.58
CA ARG A 190 1.03 -16.13 -7.12
C ARG A 190 -0.01 -16.72 -6.17
N TYR A 191 -0.10 -16.22 -4.93
CA TYR A 191 -0.93 -16.76 -3.85
C TYR A 191 -2.32 -17.21 -4.31
N ASN A 192 -2.73 -18.40 -3.87
CA ASN A 192 -3.98 -19.10 -4.21
C ASN A 192 -5.16 -18.13 -4.41
N ARG A 193 -5.37 -17.73 -5.66
CA ARG A 193 -6.34 -16.72 -6.08
C ARG A 193 -7.75 -17.32 -6.09
N THR A 194 -8.20 -17.85 -4.96
CA THR A 194 -9.57 -18.34 -4.80
C THR A 194 -10.60 -17.21 -4.86
N GLN A 195 -10.14 -15.96 -4.68
CA GLN A 195 -10.86 -14.74 -5.01
C GLN A 195 -10.03 -13.95 -6.03
N ASP A 196 -9.90 -14.46 -7.25
CA ASP A 196 -9.16 -13.81 -8.34
C ASP A 196 -9.97 -12.71 -9.04
N TYR A 197 -10.92 -12.08 -8.36
CA TYR A 197 -11.84 -11.10 -8.93
C TYR A 197 -11.78 -9.80 -8.13
N ASN A 198 -12.38 -8.75 -8.67
CA ASN A 198 -12.44 -7.46 -7.99
C ASN A 198 -13.34 -7.54 -6.75
N VAL A 199 -12.76 -7.33 -5.57
CA VAL A 199 -13.46 -7.35 -4.27
C VAL A 199 -13.81 -5.95 -3.76
N MET A 200 -13.44 -4.89 -4.50
CA MET A 200 -13.78 -3.52 -4.12
C MET A 200 -15.26 -3.25 -4.38
N ALA A 201 -15.93 -2.71 -3.36
CA ALA A 201 -17.27 -2.15 -3.52
C ALA A 201 -17.24 -1.05 -4.62
N GLY A 202 -18.17 -1.09 -5.56
CA GLY A 202 -18.11 -0.14 -6.69
C GLY A 202 -17.23 -0.57 -7.86
N GLY A 203 -16.43 -1.63 -7.70
CA GLY A 203 -15.36 -1.98 -8.63
C GLY A 203 -14.09 -1.12 -8.49
N TYR A 204 -14.04 -0.18 -7.54
CA TYR A 204 -12.88 0.68 -7.32
C TYR A 204 -12.78 1.18 -5.89
N ASP A 205 -11.57 1.54 -5.47
CA ASP A 205 -11.29 2.14 -4.17
C ASP A 205 -11.58 3.66 -4.24
N ALA A 206 -12.68 4.10 -3.61
CA ALA A 206 -13.07 5.51 -3.61
C ALA A 206 -12.21 6.38 -2.67
N GLY A 207 -11.46 5.76 -1.76
CA GLY A 207 -10.49 6.41 -0.88
C GLY A 207 -9.13 6.65 -1.52
N MET A 208 -8.88 6.08 -2.70
CA MET A 208 -7.60 6.15 -3.39
C MET A 208 -7.76 6.48 -4.88
N MET A 209 -8.43 7.60 -5.17
CA MET A 209 -8.60 8.10 -6.54
C MET A 209 -7.25 8.39 -7.20
N LEU A 210 -7.19 8.20 -8.53
CA LEU A 210 -6.01 8.50 -9.32
C LEU A 210 -5.78 10.02 -9.39
N SER A 211 -4.53 10.45 -9.20
CA SER A 211 -4.16 11.86 -9.33
C SER A 211 -3.26 12.06 -10.54
N PHE A 212 -3.63 13.00 -11.41
CA PHE A 212 -2.81 13.48 -12.54
C PHE A 212 -2.51 14.98 -12.41
N GLN A 213 -2.54 15.49 -11.18
CA GLN A 213 -2.15 16.87 -10.90
C GLN A 213 -0.63 16.96 -10.79
N THR A 214 -0.03 17.96 -11.42
CA THR A 214 1.43 18.12 -11.42
C THR A 214 2.00 18.47 -10.05
N ASP A 215 1.20 19.12 -9.19
CA ASP A 215 1.56 19.48 -7.82
C ASP A 215 1.60 18.29 -6.84
N MET A 216 1.16 17.10 -7.28
CA MET A 216 1.31 15.87 -6.49
C MET A 216 2.77 15.40 -6.42
N ILE A 217 3.62 15.84 -7.36
CA ILE A 217 5.03 15.43 -7.45
C ILE A 217 5.87 16.45 -6.69
N SER A 218 6.59 16.01 -5.66
CA SER A 218 7.39 16.93 -4.86
C SER A 218 8.69 17.31 -5.59
N GLU A 219 9.11 18.59 -5.48
CA GLU A 219 10.33 19.08 -6.14
C GLU A 219 11.59 18.30 -5.72
N ASP A 220 11.67 17.91 -4.46
CA ASP A 220 12.78 17.12 -3.92
C ASP A 220 12.79 15.67 -4.46
N PHE A 221 11.63 15.12 -4.82
CA PHE A 221 11.54 13.82 -5.48
C PHE A 221 12.04 13.89 -6.92
N ILE A 222 11.70 14.97 -7.65
CA ILE A 222 12.22 15.23 -9.00
C ILE A 222 13.75 15.27 -8.98
N ASP A 223 14.33 16.09 -8.10
CA ASP A 223 15.79 16.21 -7.95
C ASP A 223 16.45 14.87 -7.62
N TYR A 224 15.82 14.11 -6.72
CA TYR A 224 16.31 12.81 -6.28
C TYR A 224 16.28 11.75 -7.39
N VAL A 225 15.19 11.66 -8.17
CA VAL A 225 15.11 10.75 -9.32
C VAL A 225 16.13 11.14 -10.38
N ASN A 226 16.32 12.44 -10.64
CA ASN A 226 17.32 12.90 -11.60
C ASN A 226 18.75 12.57 -11.16
N ASP A 227 19.06 12.65 -9.85
CA ASP A 227 20.32 12.14 -9.29
C ASP A 227 20.48 10.62 -9.46
N TYR A 228 19.39 9.87 -9.26
CA TYR A 228 19.36 8.43 -9.49
C TYR A 228 19.61 8.08 -10.97
N VAL A 229 18.99 8.80 -11.91
CA VAL A 229 19.21 8.63 -13.36
C VAL A 229 20.70 8.82 -13.68
N ARG A 230 21.30 9.92 -13.23
CA ARG A 230 22.75 10.17 -13.43
C ARG A 230 23.63 9.07 -12.83
N TYR A 231 23.24 8.53 -11.67
CA TYR A 231 23.94 7.40 -11.06
C TYR A 231 23.89 6.14 -11.93
N ALA A 232 22.69 5.77 -12.39
CA ALA A 232 22.45 4.58 -13.20
C ALA A 232 23.12 4.66 -14.57
N GLU A 233 23.03 5.82 -15.25
CA GLU A 233 23.70 6.04 -16.53
C GLU A 233 25.22 5.97 -16.43
N LYS A 234 25.80 6.48 -15.33
CA LYS A 234 27.24 6.34 -15.05
C LYS A 234 27.67 4.88 -14.87
N LYS A 235 26.75 4.00 -14.45
CA LYS A 235 26.96 2.55 -14.39
C LYS A 235 26.75 1.85 -15.74
N GLY A 236 26.29 2.57 -16.76
CA GLY A 236 25.98 2.05 -18.08
C GLY A 236 24.58 1.47 -18.21
N ALA A 237 23.68 1.75 -17.25
CA ALA A 237 22.27 1.40 -17.34
C ALA A 237 21.46 2.51 -18.02
N LYS A 238 20.25 2.20 -18.48
CA LYS A 238 19.26 3.18 -18.94
C LYS A 238 18.10 3.24 -17.96
N VAL A 239 17.57 4.43 -17.74
CA VAL A 239 16.42 4.65 -16.86
C VAL A 239 15.26 5.17 -17.69
N TYR A 240 14.07 4.69 -17.36
CA TYR A 240 12.79 5.12 -17.91
C TYR A 240 11.81 5.38 -16.77
N LEU A 241 10.94 6.36 -16.95
CA LEU A 241 9.75 6.53 -16.12
C LEU A 241 8.58 5.85 -16.83
N GLY A 242 8.03 4.81 -16.22
CA GLY A 242 6.88 4.06 -16.73
C GLY A 242 5.62 4.32 -15.89
N PHE A 243 4.58 3.57 -16.19
CA PHE A 243 3.27 3.69 -15.52
C PHE A 243 2.91 2.39 -14.80
N CYS A 244 2.32 2.52 -13.62
CA CYS A 244 1.67 1.40 -12.91
C CYS A 244 0.34 1.03 -13.59
N PRO A 245 -0.23 -0.18 -13.36
CA PRO A 245 -1.61 -0.47 -13.74
C PRO A 245 -2.57 0.43 -12.93
N MET A 246 -3.56 1.02 -13.60
CA MET A 246 -4.49 1.98 -13.00
C MET A 246 -5.95 1.60 -13.30
N ASN A 247 -6.79 1.56 -12.27
CA ASN A 247 -8.21 1.28 -12.42
C ASN A 247 -8.94 2.47 -13.05
N GLU A 248 -9.48 2.29 -14.25
CA GLU A 248 -10.15 3.37 -15.00
C GLU A 248 -11.33 4.00 -14.23
N ALA A 249 -12.01 3.21 -13.38
CA ALA A 249 -13.15 3.68 -12.58
C ALA A 249 -12.73 4.64 -11.46
N ALA A 250 -11.44 4.68 -11.12
CA ALA A 250 -10.87 5.59 -10.13
C ALA A 250 -10.36 6.90 -10.72
N LEU A 251 -10.64 7.18 -12.00
CA LEU A 251 -10.39 8.48 -12.60
C LEU A 251 -11.37 9.53 -12.05
N ASP A 252 -10.86 10.70 -11.66
CA ASP A 252 -11.71 11.85 -11.45
C ASP A 252 -12.45 12.18 -12.77
N PRO A 253 -13.79 12.37 -12.76
CA PRO A 253 -14.55 12.72 -13.96
C PRO A 253 -14.09 13.98 -14.70
N GLN A 254 -13.26 14.83 -14.07
CA GLN A 254 -12.64 16.00 -14.68
C GLN A 254 -11.37 15.68 -15.47
N VAL A 255 -10.79 14.48 -15.32
CA VAL A 255 -9.64 14.04 -16.10
C VAL A 255 -10.06 13.82 -17.55
N THR A 256 -9.34 14.45 -18.46
CA THR A 256 -9.51 14.37 -19.91
C THR A 256 -8.21 13.90 -20.57
N LEU A 257 -8.28 13.53 -21.85
CA LEU A 257 -7.07 13.24 -22.64
C LEU A 257 -6.07 14.42 -22.62
N GLU A 258 -6.56 15.66 -22.70
CA GLU A 258 -5.71 16.87 -22.67
C GLU A 258 -4.98 17.00 -21.33
N THR A 259 -5.65 16.71 -20.20
CA THR A 259 -4.98 16.76 -18.89
C THR A 259 -3.97 15.63 -18.71
N LEU A 260 -4.24 14.44 -19.27
CA LEU A 260 -3.29 13.32 -19.25
C LEU A 260 -2.05 13.60 -20.12
N GLU A 261 -2.25 14.18 -21.30
CA GLU A 261 -1.17 14.62 -22.18
C GLU A 261 -0.33 15.71 -21.49
N ALA A 262 -0.96 16.73 -20.91
CA ALA A 262 -0.26 17.79 -20.19
C ALA A 262 0.53 17.27 -18.98
N PHE A 263 -0.02 16.30 -18.25
CA PHE A 263 0.70 15.64 -17.16
C PHE A 263 1.91 14.85 -17.68
N THR A 264 1.76 14.13 -18.79
CA THR A 264 2.86 13.37 -19.41
C THR A 264 3.96 14.29 -19.94
N ASP A 265 3.60 15.41 -20.58
CA ASP A 265 4.55 16.44 -21.02
C ASP A 265 5.30 17.04 -19.83
N TYR A 266 4.63 17.25 -18.70
CA TYR A 266 5.27 17.71 -17.47
C TYR A 266 6.29 16.68 -16.94
N LEU A 267 5.95 15.39 -16.94
CA LEU A 267 6.89 14.34 -16.55
C LEU A 267 8.15 14.34 -17.44
N ASP A 268 7.99 14.45 -18.76
CA ASP A 268 9.11 14.51 -19.73
C ASP A 268 9.96 15.78 -19.55
N GLU A 269 9.35 16.90 -19.14
CA GLU A 269 10.07 18.16 -18.87
C GLU A 269 10.93 18.08 -17.61
N VAL A 270 10.42 17.47 -16.53
CA VAL A 270 11.07 17.55 -15.21
C VAL A 270 12.01 16.39 -14.90
N PHE A 271 11.80 15.21 -15.48
CA PHE A 271 12.66 14.06 -15.25
C PHE A 271 13.73 13.90 -16.34
N ASP A 272 14.98 13.66 -15.95
CA ASP A 272 16.14 13.49 -16.83
C ASP A 272 16.14 12.13 -17.58
N CYS A 273 15.00 11.44 -17.65
CA CYS A 273 14.85 10.12 -18.27
C CYS A 273 13.61 10.04 -19.16
N GLN A 274 13.62 9.12 -20.12
CA GLN A 274 12.53 9.00 -21.09
C GLN A 274 11.28 8.38 -20.45
N ILE A 275 10.12 8.88 -20.86
CA ILE A 275 8.85 8.22 -20.56
C ILE A 275 8.72 6.92 -21.37
N LEU A 276 8.31 5.83 -20.72
CA LEU A 276 8.05 4.54 -21.33
C LEU A 276 6.55 4.27 -21.39
N GLY A 277 6.00 4.24 -22.60
CA GLY A 277 4.58 4.01 -22.85
C GLY A 277 3.74 5.29 -22.78
N ASN A 278 2.41 5.14 -22.72
CA ASN A 278 1.44 6.21 -22.59
C ASN A 278 0.47 5.88 -21.45
N PRO A 279 0.15 6.80 -20.51
CA PRO A 279 -0.71 6.48 -19.37
C PRO A 279 -2.10 5.97 -19.77
N ASN A 280 -2.60 6.32 -20.95
CA ASN A 280 -3.88 5.81 -21.46
C ASN A 280 -3.88 4.29 -21.69
N ASP A 281 -2.73 3.71 -22.03
CA ASP A 281 -2.59 2.27 -22.26
C ASP A 281 -2.43 1.47 -20.95
N TYR A 282 -2.42 2.17 -19.81
CA TYR A 282 -2.28 1.60 -18.47
C TYR A 282 -3.54 1.78 -17.61
N LEU A 283 -4.59 2.38 -18.17
CA LEU A 283 -5.93 2.44 -17.60
C LEU A 283 -6.71 1.17 -17.99
N TYR A 284 -7.01 0.33 -17.01
CA TYR A 284 -7.71 -0.94 -17.23
C TYR A 284 -9.08 -0.94 -16.58
N ARG A 285 -9.98 -1.73 -17.17
CA ARG A 285 -11.32 -1.97 -16.63
C ARG A 285 -11.24 -2.55 -15.22
N SER A 286 -12.19 -2.18 -14.38
CA SER A 286 -12.25 -2.57 -12.97
C SER A 286 -12.15 -4.09 -12.76
N GLY A 287 -12.72 -4.91 -13.64
CA GLY A 287 -12.64 -6.38 -13.52
C GLY A 287 -11.23 -6.96 -13.57
N TYR A 288 -10.20 -6.19 -13.93
CA TYR A 288 -8.78 -6.60 -13.88
C TYR A 288 -8.08 -6.31 -12.55
N PHE A 289 -8.76 -5.65 -11.61
CA PHE A 289 -8.23 -5.34 -10.29
C PHE A 289 -8.74 -6.32 -9.23
N PHE A 290 -8.01 -6.39 -8.12
CA PHE A 290 -8.31 -7.22 -6.97
C PHE A 290 -8.92 -6.37 -5.85
N ASP A 291 -8.12 -5.69 -5.04
CA ASP A 291 -8.57 -5.03 -3.81
C ASP A 291 -8.13 -3.56 -3.66
N SER A 292 -7.46 -3.00 -4.68
CA SER A 292 -7.15 -1.58 -4.77
C SER A 292 -7.13 -1.12 -6.23
N ASN A 293 -7.06 0.20 -6.45
CA ASN A 293 -6.96 0.77 -7.81
C ASN A 293 -5.61 0.52 -8.52
N PHE A 294 -4.68 -0.18 -7.85
CA PHE A 294 -3.34 -0.48 -8.35
C PHE A 294 -2.99 -1.97 -8.28
N HIS A 295 -3.75 -2.79 -7.56
CA HIS A 295 -3.50 -4.23 -7.43
C HIS A 295 -4.31 -5.00 -8.46
N THR A 296 -3.63 -5.50 -9.49
CA THR A 296 -4.28 -6.36 -10.49
C THR A 296 -4.53 -7.77 -9.95
N ASN A 297 -5.58 -8.40 -10.44
CA ASN A 297 -5.79 -9.85 -10.32
C ASN A 297 -4.95 -10.62 -11.38
N SER A 298 -5.13 -11.94 -11.55
CA SER A 298 -4.36 -12.71 -12.55
C SER A 298 -4.48 -12.17 -13.96
N ALA A 299 -5.71 -11.94 -14.41
CA ALA A 299 -5.96 -11.51 -15.77
C ALA A 299 -5.36 -10.11 -15.98
N GLY A 300 -5.50 -9.23 -14.98
CA GLY A 300 -4.93 -7.89 -15.00
C GLY A 300 -3.40 -7.89 -14.99
N ALA A 301 -2.76 -8.79 -14.25
CA ALA A 301 -1.31 -8.91 -14.24
C ALA A 301 -0.79 -9.37 -15.62
N VAL A 302 -1.49 -10.27 -16.31
CA VAL A 302 -1.14 -10.67 -17.68
C VAL A 302 -1.34 -9.52 -18.66
N LEU A 303 -2.45 -8.77 -18.55
CA LEU A 303 -2.72 -7.58 -19.35
C LEU A 303 -1.61 -6.53 -19.18
N HIS A 304 -1.28 -6.20 -17.93
CA HIS A 304 -0.25 -5.22 -17.60
C HIS A 304 1.14 -5.68 -18.05
N THR A 305 1.49 -6.94 -17.81
CA THR A 305 2.75 -7.54 -18.28
C THR A 305 2.87 -7.47 -19.79
N ARG A 306 1.79 -7.74 -20.52
CA ARG A 306 1.75 -7.60 -21.98
C ARG A 306 1.97 -6.16 -22.43
N GLN A 307 1.31 -5.19 -21.79
CA GLN A 307 1.49 -3.78 -22.13
C GLN A 307 2.95 -3.35 -21.91
N LEU A 308 3.53 -3.67 -20.75
CA LEU A 308 4.92 -3.37 -20.45
C LEU A 308 5.89 -4.08 -21.43
N ALA A 309 5.58 -5.31 -21.84
CA ALA A 309 6.36 -6.03 -22.85
C ALA A 309 6.35 -5.33 -24.21
N LEU A 310 5.21 -4.76 -24.64
CA LEU A 310 5.13 -3.99 -25.89
C LEU A 310 6.01 -2.74 -25.83
N ASP A 311 5.95 -2.01 -24.72
CA ASP A 311 6.72 -0.79 -24.53
C ASP A 311 8.23 -1.10 -24.46
N LEU A 312 8.62 -2.13 -23.70
CA LEU A 312 10.02 -2.58 -23.61
C LEU A 312 10.55 -3.13 -24.95
N ALA A 313 9.75 -3.88 -25.69
CA ALA A 313 10.12 -4.37 -27.02
C ALA A 313 10.38 -3.21 -27.99
N SER A 314 9.62 -2.12 -27.88
CA SER A 314 9.80 -0.94 -28.73
C SER A 314 11.17 -0.27 -28.54
N ILE A 315 11.71 -0.25 -27.31
CA ILE A 315 13.00 0.38 -27.01
C ILE A 315 14.19 -0.57 -27.15
N LEU A 316 13.99 -1.88 -26.94
CA LEU A 316 15.00 -2.91 -27.15
C LEU A 316 15.29 -3.12 -28.65
N GLY A 317 14.28 -2.87 -29.50
CA GLY A 317 14.35 -3.06 -30.94
C GLY A 317 14.40 -4.54 -31.35
N GLY A 318 14.35 -4.79 -32.65
CA GLY A 318 14.36 -6.16 -33.21
C GLY A 318 12.97 -6.71 -33.53
N GLU A 319 12.91 -8.01 -33.86
CA GLU A 319 11.67 -8.77 -34.12
C GLU A 319 11.14 -9.42 -32.82
N ILE A 320 11.17 -8.71 -31.68
CA ILE A 320 10.57 -9.21 -30.44
C ILE A 320 9.05 -9.25 -30.65
N SER A 321 8.50 -10.45 -30.78
CA SER A 321 7.07 -10.68 -30.94
C SER A 321 6.44 -10.83 -29.58
N VAL A 322 5.58 -9.88 -29.20
CA VAL A 322 4.78 -9.98 -27.98
C VAL A 322 3.50 -10.75 -28.30
N ASP A 323 3.53 -12.06 -28.09
CA ASP A 323 2.40 -12.98 -28.26
C ASP A 323 1.91 -13.46 -26.90
N ILE A 324 1.34 -12.53 -26.14
CA ILE A 324 0.71 -12.80 -24.84
C ILE A 324 -0.79 -12.69 -25.04
N ASP A 325 -1.50 -13.80 -24.78
CA ASP A 325 -2.95 -13.84 -24.75
C ASP A 325 -3.45 -13.29 -23.42
N VAL A 326 -4.38 -12.35 -23.46
CA VAL A 326 -4.92 -11.70 -22.26
C VAL A 326 -6.20 -12.43 -21.85
N PRO A 327 -6.27 -13.02 -20.64
CA PRO A 327 -7.50 -13.62 -20.15
C PRO A 327 -8.61 -12.58 -20.01
N GLU A 328 -9.86 -13.02 -20.14
CA GLU A 328 -11.03 -12.19 -19.84
C GLU A 328 -11.06 -11.79 -18.35
N GLU A 329 -11.81 -10.73 -18.04
CA GLU A 329 -12.06 -10.30 -16.67
C GLU A 329 -12.69 -11.44 -15.84
N PRO A 330 -12.12 -11.78 -14.67
CA PRO A 330 -12.69 -12.76 -13.77
C PRO A 330 -14.10 -12.37 -13.33
N GLU A 331 -15.04 -13.33 -13.42
CA GLU A 331 -16.41 -13.13 -12.95
C GLU A 331 -16.46 -13.11 -11.43
N ILE A 332 -17.23 -12.18 -10.87
CA ILE A 332 -17.53 -12.15 -9.44
C ILE A 332 -18.50 -13.31 -9.15
N PRO A 333 -18.15 -14.26 -8.26
CA PRO A 333 -19.03 -15.35 -7.90
C PRO A 333 -20.34 -14.82 -7.32
N GLU A 334 -21.47 -15.40 -7.74
CA GLU A 334 -22.74 -15.16 -7.06
C GLU A 334 -22.64 -15.70 -5.62
N ASP A 335 -22.92 -14.84 -4.63
CA ASP A 335 -23.06 -15.26 -3.24
C ASP A 335 -24.48 -15.81 -3.03
N PRO A 336 -24.67 -17.12 -2.84
CA PRO A 336 -26.00 -17.70 -2.66
C PRO A 336 -26.66 -17.30 -1.33
N GLU A 337 -25.90 -16.73 -0.38
CA GLU A 337 -26.42 -16.19 0.87
C GLU A 337 -26.79 -14.71 0.76
N GLU A 338 -26.37 -14.02 -0.32
CA GLU A 338 -26.74 -12.63 -0.57
C GLU A 338 -28.22 -12.53 -0.97
N PRO A 339 -29.06 -11.81 -0.20
CA PRO A 339 -30.47 -11.69 -0.52
C PRO A 339 -30.70 -10.83 -1.78
N GLU A 340 -31.70 -11.20 -2.58
CA GLU A 340 -32.12 -10.39 -3.75
C GLU A 340 -32.59 -8.99 -3.36
N GLU A 341 -33.14 -8.85 -2.15
CA GLU A 341 -33.62 -7.60 -1.57
C GLU A 341 -33.28 -7.58 -0.08
N TYR A 342 -32.62 -6.53 0.37
CA TYR A 342 -32.25 -6.37 1.77
C TYR A 342 -33.42 -5.78 2.58
N ASP A 343 -33.66 -6.34 3.77
CA ASP A 343 -34.69 -5.87 4.68
C ASP A 343 -34.41 -4.43 5.17
N TYR A 344 -35.48 -3.72 5.51
CA TYR A 344 -35.39 -2.37 6.10
C TYR A 344 -34.52 -2.35 7.36
N ASP A 345 -33.60 -1.37 7.43
CA ASP A 345 -32.76 -1.10 8.59
C ASP A 345 -33.25 0.17 9.30
N GLU A 346 -33.52 0.09 10.61
CA GLU A 346 -33.98 1.24 11.38
C GLU A 346 -32.94 2.37 11.51
N ASN A 347 -31.66 2.04 11.36
CA ASN A 347 -30.58 3.03 11.38
C ASN A 347 -30.53 3.86 10.10
N GLU A 348 -31.25 3.47 9.05
CA GLU A 348 -31.14 4.13 7.75
C GLU A 348 -31.51 5.64 7.84
N VAL A 349 -32.40 5.99 8.78
CA VAL A 349 -32.89 7.36 8.98
C VAL A 349 -31.80 8.35 9.43
N TYR A 350 -30.68 7.85 9.96
CA TYR A 350 -29.60 8.69 10.49
C TYR A 350 -28.60 9.14 9.43
N PHE A 351 -28.68 8.61 8.21
CA PHE A 351 -27.69 8.92 7.16
C PHE A 351 -28.34 9.39 5.86
N THR A 352 -27.48 9.88 4.96
CA THR A 352 -27.82 10.20 3.58
C THR A 352 -27.03 9.29 2.64
N TYR A 353 -27.57 9.03 1.45
CA TYR A 353 -27.07 7.96 0.59
C TYR A 353 -26.90 8.38 -0.86
N SER A 354 -26.04 7.63 -1.56
CA SER A 354 -25.98 7.55 -3.01
C SER A 354 -26.15 6.08 -3.43
N VAL A 355 -27.12 5.81 -4.29
CA VAL A 355 -27.39 4.46 -4.81
C VAL A 355 -26.66 4.29 -6.13
N THR A 356 -25.82 3.26 -6.23
CA THR A 356 -25.09 2.91 -7.45
C THR A 356 -25.49 1.51 -7.94
N ASP A 357 -24.89 1.07 -9.05
CA ASP A 357 -25.04 -0.29 -9.57
C ASP A 357 -24.33 -1.33 -8.69
N PHE A 358 -23.44 -0.89 -7.79
CA PHE A 358 -22.57 -1.75 -6.99
C PHE A 358 -22.89 -1.72 -5.48
N GLY A 359 -23.97 -1.05 -5.09
CA GLY A 359 -24.40 -0.92 -3.70
C GLY A 359 -24.79 0.51 -3.32
N VAL A 360 -24.97 0.73 -2.03
CA VAL A 360 -25.32 2.05 -1.48
C VAL A 360 -24.14 2.62 -0.70
N TYR A 361 -23.75 3.84 -1.05
CA TYR A 361 -22.74 4.60 -0.31
C TYR A 361 -23.42 5.51 0.69
N ILE A 362 -22.91 5.52 1.93
CA ILE A 362 -23.26 6.53 2.92
C ILE A 362 -22.49 7.81 2.55
N THR A 363 -23.21 8.88 2.24
CA THR A 363 -22.60 10.15 1.78
C THR A 363 -22.59 11.23 2.85
N GLY A 364 -23.25 11.01 3.97
CA GLY A 364 -23.45 12.01 5.00
C GLY A 364 -24.30 11.52 6.16
N VAL A 365 -24.41 12.35 7.19
CA VAL A 365 -25.31 12.13 8.33
C VAL A 365 -26.51 13.07 8.22
N SER A 366 -27.72 12.54 8.43
CA SER A 366 -28.96 13.33 8.40
C SER A 366 -29.03 14.33 9.56
N GLU A 367 -29.91 15.32 9.46
CA GLU A 367 -30.13 16.26 10.57
C GLU A 367 -30.54 15.57 11.87
N LEU A 368 -31.23 14.42 11.80
CA LEU A 368 -31.54 13.61 12.97
C LEU A 368 -30.30 12.90 13.50
N GLY A 369 -29.48 12.31 12.62
CA GLY A 369 -28.23 11.63 12.97
C GLY A 369 -27.23 12.56 13.66
N LYS A 370 -27.11 13.81 13.19
CA LYS A 370 -26.22 14.84 13.78
C LYS A 370 -26.56 15.18 15.24
N THR A 371 -27.75 14.84 15.71
CA THR A 371 -28.15 15.04 17.12
C THR A 371 -27.79 13.86 18.02
N GLN A 372 -27.34 12.73 17.47
CA GLN A 372 -27.04 11.53 18.22
C GLN A 372 -25.60 11.54 18.75
N ALA A 373 -25.43 11.03 19.97
CA ALA A 373 -24.09 10.79 20.54
C ALA A 373 -23.52 9.43 20.13
N THR A 374 -24.38 8.51 19.69
CA THR A 374 -24.00 7.17 19.24
C THR A 374 -24.74 6.88 17.94
N LEU A 375 -24.04 6.34 16.94
CA LEU A 375 -24.61 5.91 15.66
C LEU A 375 -24.14 4.49 15.33
N THR A 376 -24.98 3.74 14.62
CA THR A 376 -24.65 2.46 13.99
C THR A 376 -24.93 2.59 12.50
N THR A 377 -24.00 2.20 11.64
CA THR A 377 -24.26 2.20 10.19
C THR A 377 -25.33 1.19 9.83
N PRO A 378 -26.19 1.48 8.85
CA PRO A 378 -27.16 0.51 8.37
C PRO A 378 -26.51 -0.56 7.51
N VAL A 379 -27.15 -1.73 7.47
CA VAL A 379 -26.81 -2.82 6.54
C VAL A 379 -27.47 -2.60 5.17
N ALA A 380 -28.61 -1.91 5.15
CA ALA A 380 -29.47 -1.79 3.98
C ALA A 380 -30.08 -0.39 3.83
N TYR A 381 -30.35 -0.03 2.58
CA TYR A 381 -31.13 1.15 2.21
C TYR A 381 -31.82 0.91 0.87
N ASP A 382 -33.13 1.19 0.80
CA ASP A 382 -33.94 1.04 -0.44
C ASP A 382 -33.81 -0.36 -1.08
N GLY A 383 -33.82 -1.41 -0.25
CA GLY A 383 -33.73 -2.81 -0.70
C GLY A 383 -32.33 -3.25 -1.14
N LYS A 384 -31.31 -2.39 -1.02
CA LYS A 384 -29.93 -2.67 -1.44
C LYS A 384 -28.96 -2.68 -0.25
N LYS A 385 -27.88 -3.45 -0.39
CA LYS A 385 -26.76 -3.46 0.56
C LYS A 385 -26.07 -2.11 0.62
N VAL A 386 -25.82 -1.62 1.82
CA VAL A 386 -24.90 -0.49 2.06
C VAL A 386 -23.49 -1.03 2.08
N VAL A 387 -22.54 -0.38 1.39
CA VAL A 387 -21.23 -1.01 1.12
C VAL A 387 -20.03 -0.16 1.52
N ALA A 388 -20.16 1.16 1.61
CA ALA A 388 -19.02 2.03 1.90
C ALA A 388 -19.48 3.42 2.36
N PHE A 389 -18.52 4.17 2.91
CA PHE A 389 -18.65 5.62 3.12
C PHE A 389 -18.17 6.41 1.90
N SER A 390 -18.57 7.68 1.82
CA SER A 390 -17.87 8.71 1.05
C SER A 390 -16.97 9.54 1.97
N ALA A 391 -15.99 10.25 1.40
CA ALA A 391 -15.25 11.27 2.12
C ALA A 391 -16.21 12.30 2.77
N ASP A 392 -15.81 12.87 3.91
CA ASP A 392 -16.57 13.87 4.66
C ASP A 392 -17.96 13.42 5.15
N THR A 393 -18.25 12.10 5.20
CA THR A 393 -19.54 11.56 5.67
C THR A 393 -19.96 12.14 7.03
N PHE A 394 -19.03 12.25 7.97
CA PHE A 394 -19.33 12.74 9.32
C PHE A 394 -19.07 14.25 9.51
N ALA A 395 -19.09 15.01 8.41
CA ALA A 395 -19.05 16.47 8.49
C ALA A 395 -20.16 17.02 9.41
N ASP A 396 -19.79 18.03 10.20
CA ASP A 396 -20.66 18.68 11.19
C ASP A 396 -21.26 17.76 12.28
N CYS A 397 -20.70 16.57 12.50
CA CYS A 397 -21.18 15.60 13.51
C CYS A 397 -20.56 15.85 14.90
N GLY A 398 -20.59 17.09 15.39
CA GLY A 398 -19.95 17.47 16.65
C GLY A 398 -20.54 16.83 17.91
N ALA A 399 -21.75 16.26 17.85
CA ALA A 399 -22.36 15.55 18.98
C ALA A 399 -21.92 14.08 19.10
N LEU A 400 -21.39 13.51 18.01
CA LEU A 400 -21.07 12.09 17.90
C LEU A 400 -19.85 11.75 18.77
N LEU A 401 -19.96 10.71 19.59
CA LEU A 401 -18.92 10.21 20.50
C LEU A 401 -18.50 8.77 20.17
N GLU A 402 -19.44 7.96 19.70
CA GLU A 402 -19.29 6.52 19.47
C GLU A 402 -19.98 6.11 18.16
N LEU A 403 -19.28 5.36 17.31
CA LEU A 403 -19.77 4.87 16.02
C LEU A 403 -19.58 3.36 15.93
N PHE A 404 -20.61 2.64 15.52
CA PHE A 404 -20.55 1.22 15.16
C PHE A 404 -20.60 1.08 13.64
N VAL A 405 -19.49 0.64 13.05
CA VAL A 405 -19.36 0.35 11.63
C VAL A 405 -19.66 -1.13 11.43
N THR A 406 -20.80 -1.42 10.82
CA THR A 406 -21.29 -2.77 10.53
C THR A 406 -20.41 -3.48 9.50
N ASP A 407 -20.44 -4.82 9.52
CA ASP A 407 -19.58 -5.71 8.72
C ASP A 407 -19.80 -5.61 7.20
N ASN A 408 -20.94 -5.07 6.76
CA ASN A 408 -21.22 -4.79 5.35
C ASN A 408 -20.43 -3.59 4.78
N ILE A 409 -19.79 -2.78 5.62
CA ILE A 409 -19.00 -1.63 5.18
C ILE A 409 -17.61 -2.11 4.76
N GLY A 410 -17.45 -2.30 3.45
CA GLY A 410 -16.22 -2.76 2.80
C GLY A 410 -15.04 -1.79 2.90
N GLN A 411 -15.32 -0.50 3.07
CA GLN A 411 -14.29 0.53 3.02
C GLN A 411 -14.62 1.79 3.83
N ILE A 412 -13.57 2.34 4.47
CA ILE A 412 -13.55 3.64 5.13
C ILE A 412 -12.54 4.54 4.40
N PRO A 413 -13.00 5.39 3.46
CA PRO A 413 -12.15 6.32 2.73
C PRO A 413 -11.49 7.37 3.62
N ASP A 414 -10.44 8.01 3.09
CA ASP A 414 -9.81 9.16 3.72
C ASP A 414 -10.80 10.31 3.97
N GLY A 415 -10.61 11.00 5.09
CA GLY A 415 -11.44 12.14 5.45
C GLY A 415 -12.89 11.78 5.83
N THR A 416 -13.26 10.49 5.91
CA THR A 416 -14.60 10.05 6.35
C THR A 416 -15.04 10.75 7.65
N PHE A 417 -14.11 10.95 8.59
CA PHE A 417 -14.39 11.51 9.92
C PHE A 417 -14.09 13.02 10.06
N ARG A 418 -13.82 13.74 8.97
CA ARG A 418 -13.64 15.20 9.02
C ARG A 418 -14.89 15.86 9.58
N GLY A 419 -14.73 16.68 10.63
CA GLY A 419 -15.84 17.34 11.33
C GLY A 419 -16.45 16.53 12.50
N ALA A 420 -15.99 15.31 12.76
CA ALA A 420 -16.40 14.49 13.90
C ALA A 420 -15.46 14.66 15.11
N GLU A 421 -15.23 15.90 15.54
CA GLU A 421 -14.15 16.26 16.49
C GLU A 421 -14.26 15.59 17.88
N ASN A 422 -15.45 15.11 18.26
CA ASN A 422 -15.71 14.45 19.54
C ASN A 422 -15.83 12.93 19.44
N LEU A 423 -15.71 12.35 18.24
CA LEU A 423 -15.79 10.90 18.02
C LEU A 423 -14.53 10.24 18.57
N VAL A 424 -14.68 9.48 19.66
CA VAL A 424 -13.55 8.86 20.38
C VAL A 424 -13.55 7.34 20.31
N LYS A 425 -14.66 6.73 19.91
CA LYS A 425 -14.77 5.28 19.76
C LYS A 425 -15.40 4.92 18.43
N ILE A 426 -14.66 4.15 17.63
CA ILE A 426 -15.15 3.62 16.36
C ILE A 426 -15.04 2.10 16.45
N HIS A 427 -16.17 1.41 16.52
CA HIS A 427 -16.24 -0.04 16.56
C HIS A 427 -16.30 -0.57 15.14
N ILE A 428 -15.29 -1.31 14.71
CA ILE A 428 -15.26 -2.00 13.43
C ILE A 428 -15.76 -3.41 13.69
N LEU A 429 -16.96 -3.73 13.20
CA LEU A 429 -17.62 -5.00 13.50
C LEU A 429 -17.20 -6.15 12.58
N ALA A 430 -16.51 -5.86 11.48
CA ALA A 430 -15.94 -6.88 10.61
C ALA A 430 -14.97 -7.78 11.39
N GLU A 431 -15.11 -9.10 11.24
CA GLU A 431 -14.18 -10.05 11.88
C GLU A 431 -12.87 -10.16 11.09
N ASN A 432 -12.91 -10.06 9.77
CA ASN A 432 -11.73 -10.08 8.92
C ASN A 432 -11.35 -8.64 8.53
N PRO A 433 -10.10 -8.19 8.77
CA PRO A 433 -9.67 -6.83 8.43
C PRO A 433 -9.68 -6.53 6.93
N ASN A 434 -9.71 -7.54 6.06
CA ASN A 434 -9.85 -7.35 4.61
C ASN A 434 -11.30 -7.06 4.18
N ASP A 435 -12.28 -7.31 5.04
CA ASP A 435 -13.70 -7.08 4.75
C ASP A 435 -14.13 -5.64 5.08
N CYS A 436 -13.26 -4.85 5.73
CA CYS A 436 -13.46 -3.43 5.98
C CYS A 436 -12.10 -2.72 5.92
N THR A 437 -11.73 -2.15 4.77
CA THR A 437 -10.39 -1.59 4.54
C THR A 437 -10.30 -0.08 4.79
N VAL A 438 -9.08 0.39 5.01
CA VAL A 438 -8.69 1.80 5.13
C VAL A 438 -7.53 2.09 4.20
N ASN A 439 -7.32 3.36 3.84
CA ASN A 439 -6.17 3.75 3.01
C ASN A 439 -4.86 3.65 3.81
N ASN A 440 -4.02 2.67 3.48
CA ASN A 440 -2.70 2.47 4.10
C ASN A 440 -1.58 3.31 3.51
N VAL A 441 -1.82 3.95 2.36
CA VAL A 441 -0.86 4.82 1.70
C VAL A 441 -0.91 6.18 2.39
N SER A 442 -2.00 6.94 2.23
CA SER A 442 -2.12 8.30 2.77
C SER A 442 -2.14 8.35 4.29
N MET A 443 -2.57 7.25 4.93
CA MET A 443 -2.85 7.17 6.36
C MET A 443 -3.89 8.20 6.87
N MET A 444 -4.76 8.74 5.99
CA MET A 444 -5.69 9.82 6.32
C MET A 444 -7.10 9.35 6.74
N ALA A 445 -7.32 8.06 6.95
CA ALA A 445 -8.56 7.55 7.54
C ALA A 445 -8.85 8.12 8.95
N ARG A 446 -7.87 8.68 9.66
CA ARG A 446 -8.05 9.35 10.97
C ARG A 446 -8.23 10.86 10.88
N ASP A 447 -8.24 11.43 9.69
CA ASP A 447 -8.31 12.88 9.52
C ASP A 447 -9.61 13.44 10.14
N GLY A 448 -9.48 14.49 10.95
CA GLY A 448 -10.56 15.07 11.75
C GLY A 448 -10.85 14.42 13.11
N LEU A 449 -10.27 13.25 13.43
CA LEU A 449 -10.46 12.60 14.73
C LEU A 449 -9.57 13.22 15.83
N PRO A 450 -10.04 13.25 17.09
CA PRO A 450 -9.19 13.60 18.22
C PRO A 450 -8.12 12.52 18.47
N GLU A 451 -6.99 12.92 19.06
CA GLU A 451 -5.88 12.00 19.39
C GLU A 451 -6.31 10.83 20.29
N SER A 452 -7.33 11.02 21.13
CA SER A 452 -7.90 9.97 21.98
C SER A 452 -8.75 8.95 21.22
N ALA A 453 -9.09 9.18 19.95
CA ALA A 453 -9.93 8.28 19.17
C ALA A 453 -9.24 6.93 18.94
N ARG A 454 -9.98 5.83 19.10
CA ARG A 454 -9.50 4.46 18.86
C ARG A 454 -10.47 3.67 17.99
N PHE A 455 -9.92 2.77 17.20
CA PHE A 455 -10.65 1.74 16.47
C PHE A 455 -10.73 0.51 17.36
N TYR A 456 -11.94 0.11 17.72
CA TYR A 456 -12.23 -1.08 18.51
C TYR A 456 -12.56 -2.22 17.55
N VAL A 457 -11.81 -3.30 17.63
CA VAL A 457 -11.93 -4.46 16.75
C VAL A 457 -12.21 -5.72 17.59
N PRO A 458 -12.84 -6.77 17.03
CA PRO A 458 -13.11 -8.00 17.77
C PRO A 458 -11.82 -8.57 18.38
N ALA A 459 -11.82 -8.90 19.68
CA ALA A 459 -10.61 -9.40 20.35
C ALA A 459 -9.98 -10.64 19.69
N ALA A 460 -10.78 -11.47 19.02
CA ALA A 460 -10.29 -12.64 18.29
C ALA A 460 -9.42 -12.26 17.07
N SER A 461 -9.72 -11.14 16.43
CA SER A 461 -9.09 -10.67 15.19
C SER A 461 -8.08 -9.55 15.41
N TYR A 462 -7.83 -9.14 16.66
CA TYR A 462 -6.94 -8.03 16.98
C TYR A 462 -5.55 -8.15 16.34
N THR A 463 -4.96 -9.34 16.39
CA THR A 463 -3.66 -9.60 15.77
C THR A 463 -3.72 -9.45 14.26
N ASP A 464 -4.80 -9.90 13.63
CA ASP A 464 -4.97 -9.77 12.18
C ASP A 464 -5.09 -8.29 11.79
N TYR A 465 -5.86 -7.50 12.53
CA TYR A 465 -6.00 -6.06 12.29
C TYR A 465 -4.68 -5.28 12.40
N ILE A 466 -3.91 -5.45 13.48
CA ILE A 466 -2.68 -4.64 13.66
C ILE A 466 -1.55 -5.01 12.70
N THR A 467 -1.75 -6.05 11.89
CA THR A 467 -0.74 -6.66 11.01
C THR A 467 -1.17 -6.73 9.56
N ASN A 468 -2.47 -6.50 9.34
CA ASN A 468 -3.08 -6.41 8.05
C ASN A 468 -2.45 -5.29 7.20
N TYR A 469 -2.45 -5.51 5.90
CA TYR A 469 -1.92 -4.57 4.92
C TYR A 469 -2.56 -3.18 5.02
N PHE A 470 -3.89 -3.10 5.17
CA PHE A 470 -4.62 -1.85 5.26
C PHE A 470 -4.53 -1.21 6.65
N TRP A 471 -4.69 -2.02 7.69
CA TRP A 471 -4.81 -1.54 9.08
C TRP A 471 -3.49 -1.43 9.84
N GLY A 472 -2.43 -2.09 9.40
CA GLY A 472 -1.11 -2.10 10.04
C GLY A 472 -0.55 -0.70 10.34
N PRO A 473 -0.62 0.28 9.41
CA PRO A 473 -0.20 1.65 9.69
C PRO A 473 -0.98 2.33 10.83
N TYR A 474 -2.16 1.81 11.19
CA TYR A 474 -3.01 2.30 12.26
C TYR A 474 -2.89 1.49 13.56
N ALA A 475 -1.98 0.52 13.65
CA ALA A 475 -1.85 -0.42 14.78
C ALA A 475 -1.85 0.27 16.16
N ASN A 476 -1.18 1.43 16.29
CA ASN A 476 -1.12 2.20 17.54
C ASN A 476 -2.46 2.82 17.99
N TYR A 477 -3.46 2.80 17.12
CA TYR A 477 -4.79 3.33 17.34
C TYR A 477 -5.87 2.25 17.45
N ILE A 478 -5.50 0.97 17.31
CA ILE A 478 -6.40 -0.17 17.36
C ILE A 478 -6.40 -0.78 18.77
N VAL A 479 -7.58 -1.14 19.26
CA VAL A 479 -7.80 -1.73 20.58
C VAL A 479 -8.71 -2.96 20.42
N ALA A 480 -8.36 -4.04 21.09
CA ALA A 480 -9.22 -5.22 21.20
C ALA A 480 -10.41 -4.94 22.14
N GLU A 481 -11.61 -5.31 21.71
CA GLU A 481 -12.85 -5.29 22.51
C GLU A 481 -13.33 -6.68 22.90
#